data_AF-A0A2E2FG05-F1
#
_entry.id   AF-A0A2E2FG05-F1
#
_cell.length_a   1.000
_cell.length_b   1.000
_cell.length_c   1.000
_cell.angle_alpha   90.00
_cell.angle_beta   90.00
_cell.angle_gamma   90.00
#
_symmetry.space_group_name_H-M   'P 1'
#
loop_
_entity.id
_entity.type
_entity.pdbx_description
1 polymer ?
#
loop_
_entity_poly.entity_id
_entity_poly.type
_entity_poly.pdbx_seq_one_letter_code
_entity_poly.pdbx_strand_id
1 'polypeptide(L)' 'MNSNIGSFVTTIHNPESVVEIYVNEHTNNVIELKRLNYNRYKKYEYPIEEYLSNIEGFKGIDKMILNALEN' A
#
# COMPACT_ATOMS: atom_id res chain seq x y z
N MET A 1 -15.02 -0.40 12.40
CA MET A 1 -13.73 -0.81 11.82
C MET A 1 -13.71 -0.27 10.39
N ASN A 2 -12.65 0.45 9.98
CA ASN A 2 -12.62 1.20 8.73
C ASN A 2 -12.61 0.27 7.51
N SER A 3 -13.78 -0.05 6.97
CA SER A 3 -14.00 -0.90 5.79
C SER A 3 -13.52 -0.29 4.45
N ASN A 4 -12.61 0.69 4.49
CA ASN A 4 -12.29 1.56 3.34
C ASN A 4 -10.79 1.59 2.96
N ILE A 5 -9.98 0.74 3.59
CA ILE A 5 -8.52 0.69 3.38
C ILE A 5 -8.12 -0.52 2.51
N GLY A 6 -8.95 -1.56 2.44
CA GLY A 6 -8.68 -2.77 1.66
C GLY A 6 -7.88 -3.83 2.42
N SER A 7 -7.39 -4.81 1.66
CA SER A 7 -6.60 -5.96 2.13
C SER A 7 -5.16 -5.55 2.38
N PHE A 8 -4.61 -5.95 3.53
CA PHE A 8 -3.21 -5.67 3.88
C PHE A 8 -2.27 -6.51 3.00
N VAL A 9 -1.25 -5.86 2.43
CA VAL A 9 -0.25 -6.51 1.59
C VAL A 9 1.07 -6.66 2.34
N THR A 10 1.64 -5.55 2.81
CA THR A 10 2.97 -5.56 3.43
C THR A 10 3.25 -4.28 4.22
N THR A 11 4.32 -4.32 5.01
CA THR A 11 4.84 -3.19 5.76
C THR A 11 6.29 -2.91 5.36
N ILE A 12 6.55 -1.67 4.96
CA ILE A 12 7.88 -1.17 4.61
C ILE A 12 8.42 -0.38 5.79
N HIS A 13 9.49 -0.89 6.38
CA HIS A 13 10.23 -0.18 7.42
C HIS A 13 11.30 0.70 6.78
N ASN A 14 11.11 2.02 6.86
CA ASN A 14 12.14 3.01 6.54
C ASN A 14 12.73 3.56 7.85
N PRO A 15 13.98 4.06 7.85
CA PRO A 15 14.64 4.55 9.07
C PRO A 15 13.81 5.59 9.85
N GLU A 16 13.06 6.44 9.15
CA GLU A 16 12.29 7.54 9.75
C GLU A 16 10.77 7.32 9.73
N SER A 17 10.28 6.24 9.11
CA SER A 17 8.84 6.00 9.00
C SER A 17 8.51 4.55 8.67
N VAL A 18 7.31 4.13 9.07
CA VAL A 18 6.73 2.85 8.67
C VAL A 18 5.62 3.13 7.67
N VAL A 19 5.63 2.42 6.54
CA VAL A 19 4.59 2.52 5.52
C VAL A 19 3.87 1.19 5.43
N GLU A 20 2.58 1.18 5.69
CA GLU A 20 1.71 0.01 5.51
C GLU A 20 1.04 0.10 4.13
N ILE A 21 1.09 -0.97 3.35
CA ILE A 21 0.52 -1.04 2.00
C ILE A 21 -0.73 -1.91 2.02
N TYR A 22 -1.79 -1.40 1.41
CA TYR A 22 -3.07 -2.08 1.26
C TYR A 22 -3.54 -2.03 -0.19
N VAL A 23 -4.35 -2.99 -0.58
CA VAL A 23 -5.00 -3.05 -1.88
C VAL A 23 -6.50 -3.07 -1.68
N ASN A 24 -7.20 -2.14 -2.33
CA ASN A 24 -8.64 -2.08 -2.33
C ASN A 24 -9.16 -2.51 -3.72
N GLU A 25 -9.58 -3.77 -3.81
CA GLU A 25 -10.14 -4.35 -5.03
C GLU A 25 -11.45 -3.68 -5.47
N HIS A 26 -12.25 -3.18 -4.53
CA HIS A 26 -13.51 -2.52 -4.86
C HIS A 26 -13.30 -1.19 -5.59
N THR A 27 -12.24 -0.46 -5.24
CA THR A 27 -11.90 0.83 -5.86
C THR A 27 -10.72 0.75 -6.82
N ASN A 28 -10.15 -0.45 -7.01
CA ASN A 28 -8.97 -0.71 -7.82
C ASN A 28 -7.76 0.19 -7.48
N ASN A 29 -7.56 0.46 -6.18
CA ASN A 29 -6.52 1.37 -5.69
C ASN A 29 -5.56 0.68 -4.71
N VAL A 30 -4.29 1.08 -4.77
CA VAL A 30 -3.30 0.86 -3.72
C VAL A 30 -3.39 2.00 -2.71
N ILE A 31 -3.43 1.65 -1.42
CA ILE A 31 -3.43 2.61 -0.32
C ILE A 31 -2.12 2.46 0.46
N GLU A 32 -1.38 3.55 0.58
CA GLU A 32 -0.22 3.63 1.47
C GLU A 32 -0.57 4.43 2.73
N LEU A 33 -0.34 3.83 3.89
CA LEU A 33 -0.41 4.51 5.17
C LEU A 33 0.99 4.76 5.69
N LYS A 34 1.48 5.98 5.49
CA LYS A 34 2.75 6.43 6.09
C LYS A 34 2.50 6.87 7.53
N ARG A 35 3.04 6.12 8.49
CA ARG A 35 3.05 6.53 9.89
C ARG A 35 4.04 7.67 10.09
N LEU A 36 3.57 8.70 10.77
CA LEU A 36 4.30 9.88 11.17
C LEU A 36 4.43 9.89 12.69
N ASN A 37 5.16 10.87 13.23
CA ASN A 37 5.29 11.07 14.67
C ASN A 37 3.94 11.42 15.33
N TYR A 38 3.88 11.22 16.64
CA TYR A 38 2.72 11.57 17.48
C TYR A 38 1.41 10.88 17.08
N ASN A 39 1.49 9.58 16.73
CA ASN A 39 0.35 8.75 16.35
C ASN A 39 -0.44 9.31 15.14
N ARG A 40 0.23 10.08 14.28
CA ARG A 40 -0.36 10.60 13.05
C ARG A 40 -0.04 9.66 11.90
N TYR A 41 -0.95 9.61 10.94
CA TYR A 41 -0.72 8.92 9.67
C TYR A 41 -1.07 9.84 8.52
N LYS A 42 -0.44 9.60 7.38
CA LYS A 42 -0.83 10.18 6.10
C LYS A 42 -1.21 9.06 5.15
N LYS A 43 -2.43 9.15 4.63
CA LYS A 43 -2.97 8.24 3.62
C LYS A 43 -2.61 8.78 2.24
N TYR A 44 -2.09 7.89 1.40
CA TYR A 44 -1.95 8.09 -0.04
C TYR A 44 -2.76 7.01 -0.75
N GLU A 45 -3.31 7.35 -1.91
CA GLU A 45 -4.18 6.47 -2.68
C GLU A 45 -3.84 6.64 -4.15
N TYR A 46 -3.58 5.53 -4.82
CA TYR A 46 -3.12 5.47 -6.20
C TYR A 46 -3.90 4.40 -6.95
N PRO A 47 -4.26 4.61 -8.23
CA PRO A 47 -4.69 3.52 -9.10
C PRO A 47 -3.62 2.42 -9.13
N ILE A 48 -4.03 1.15 -9.12
CA ILE A 48 -3.10 0.01 -9.12
C ILE A 48 -2.12 0.08 -10.30
N GLU A 49 -2.62 0.38 -11.50
CA GLU A 49 -1.80 0.44 -12.71
C GLU A 49 -0.71 1.52 -12.62
N GLU A 50 -1.07 2.69 -12.09
CA GLU A 50 -0.14 3.80 -11.87
C GLU A 50 0.90 3.43 -10.80
N TYR A 51 0.46 2.80 -9.71
CA TYR A 51 1.34 2.38 -8.64
C TYR A 51 2.38 1.38 -9.12
N LEU A 52 1.94 0.30 -9.79
CA LEU A 52 2.80 -0.75 -10.31
C LEU A 52 3.81 -0.22 -11.35
N SER A 53 3.41 0.76 -12.16
CA SER A 53 4.30 1.41 -13.14
C SER A 53 5.43 2.20 -12.49
N ASN A 54 5.23 2.69 -11.25
CA ASN A 54 6.22 3.51 -10.54
C ASN A 54 7.16 2.70 -9.63
N ILE A 55 6.82 1.45 -9.29
CA ILE A 55 7.52 0.67 -8.27
C ILE A 55 8.04 -0.68 -8.78
N GLU A 56 8.17 -0.85 -10.10
CA GLU A 56 8.66 -2.08 -10.73
C GLU A 56 9.99 -2.54 -10.08
N GLY A 57 10.01 -3.77 -9.56
CA GLY A 57 11.18 -4.35 -8.90
C GLY A 57 11.53 -3.78 -7.51
N PHE A 58 10.75 -2.84 -6.96
CA PHE A 58 11.02 -2.27 -5.65
C PHE A 58 10.69 -3.27 -4.53
N LYS A 59 11.73 -3.90 -3.97
CA LYS A 59 11.64 -4.85 -2.84
C LYS A 59 10.62 -5.99 -3.04
N GLY A 60 10.23 -6.28 -4.29
CA GLY A 60 9.21 -7.28 -4.62
C GLY A 60 7.78 -6.90 -4.26
N ILE A 61 7.51 -5.62 -3.95
CA ILE A 61 6.18 -5.14 -3.56
C ILE A 61 5.20 -5.23 -4.73
N ASP A 62 5.66 -4.94 -5.94
CA ASP A 62 4.97 -5.17 -7.20
C ASP A 62 4.40 -6.60 -7.27
N LYS A 63 5.21 -7.61 -6.98
CA LYS A 63 4.78 -9.01 -6.97
C LYS A 63 3.82 -9.34 -5.84
N MET A 64 3.99 -8.73 -4.67
CA MET A 64 3.08 -8.92 -3.54
C MET A 64 1.69 -8.34 -3.84
N ILE A 65 1.64 -7.17 -4.47
CA ILE A 65 0.38 -6.54 -4.91
C ILE A 65 -0.29 -7.39 -5.98
N LEU A 66 0.45 -7.84 -6.99
CA LEU A 66 -0.10 -8.72 -8.02
C LEU A 66 -0.68 -10.01 -7.43
N ASN A 67 0.03 -10.67 -6.52
CA ASN A 67 -0.48 -11.86 -5.84
C ASN A 67 -1.72 -11.54 -4.98
N ALA A 68 -1.75 -10.39 -4.30
CA ALA A 68 -2.91 -9.97 -3.53
C ALA A 68 -4.15 -9.70 -4.40
N LEU A 69 -3.98 -9.39 -5.70
CA LEU A 69 -5.07 -9.19 -6.66
C LEU A 69 -5.55 -10.48 -7.31
N GLU A 70 -4.74 -11.54 -7.29
CA GLU A 70 -5.06 -12.85 -7.89
C GLU A 70 -5.84 -13.77 -6.93
N ASN A 71 -5.94 -13.42 -5.64
CA ASN A 71 -6.67 -14.18 -4.60
C ASN A 71 -8.05 -13.59 -4.33
#